data_AF-F0EWL4-F1
#
_entry.id   AF-F0EWL4-F1
#
_cell.length_a   1.000
_cell.length_b   1.000
_cell.length_c   1.000
_cell.angle_alpha   90.00
_cell.angle_beta   90.00
_cell.angle_gamma   90.00
#
_symmetry.space_group_name_H-M   'P 1'
#
loop_
_entity.id
_entity.type
_entity.pdbx_description
1 polymer ?
#
loop_
_entity_poly.entity_id
_entity_poly.type
_entity_poly.pdbx_seq_one_letter_code
_entity_poly.pdbx_strand_id
1 'polypeptide(L)'
;MDSVMYITNFLNDGYYPTSELLFSRKYVPCICRIDNDLFEIVFTLDRLENLKLIVKDFNIKILGQYAAIAVGGVWKIEREALITLRFDPLDSQKIEIIDLAFFDLFAGWFWAIKDGEFTEDYVGKDDEELLNAAVYPLQE
;
A
#
# COMPACT_ATOMS: atom_id res chain seq x y z
N MET A 1 14.21 -15.27 -3.05
CA MET A 1 12.77 -15.49 -2.85
C MET A 1 12.26 -14.19 -2.30
N ASP A 2 11.77 -13.32 -3.19
CA ASP A 2 11.18 -12.06 -2.78
C ASP A 2 9.86 -12.38 -2.05
N SER A 3 9.78 -12.00 -0.78
CA SER A 3 8.57 -12.21 0.00
C SER A 3 7.44 -11.36 -0.60
N VAL A 4 6.44 -12.03 -1.17
CA VAL A 4 5.22 -11.38 -1.66
C VAL A 4 4.41 -10.96 -0.44
N MET A 5 4.07 -9.68 -0.34
CA MET A 5 3.21 -9.17 0.73
C MET A 5 1.84 -9.83 0.66
N TYR A 6 1.32 -10.29 1.79
CA TYR A 6 -0.02 -10.88 1.87
C TYR A 6 -0.73 -10.43 3.12
N ILE A 7 -2.03 -10.66 3.17
CA ILE A 7 -2.89 -10.44 4.31
C ILE A 7 -3.32 -11.81 4.82
N THR A 8 -3.11 -12.08 6.11
CA THR A 8 -3.70 -13.27 6.73
C THR A 8 -5.19 -13.03 6.93
N ASN A 9 -6.00 -13.94 6.41
CA ASN A 9 -7.45 -13.87 6.47
C ASN A 9 -7.93 -14.11 7.92
N PHE A 10 -8.24 -13.04 8.64
CA PHE A 10 -8.91 -13.09 9.94
C PHE A 10 -10.43 -12.90 9.84
N LEU A 11 -11.03 -12.96 8.63
CA LEU A 11 -12.46 -12.65 8.40
C LEU A 11 -13.45 -13.67 9.00
N ASN A 12 -13.01 -14.53 9.92
CA ASN A 12 -13.74 -15.71 10.35
C ASN A 12 -14.83 -15.53 11.40
N ASP A 13 -15.09 -14.32 11.94
CA ASP A 13 -16.15 -14.16 12.95
C ASP A 13 -16.96 -12.85 12.77
N GLY A 14 -17.76 -12.77 11.69
CA GLY A 14 -18.89 -11.82 11.62
C GLY A 14 -18.94 -10.81 10.46
N TYR A 15 -17.95 -10.80 9.55
CA TYR A 15 -17.85 -9.82 8.45
C TYR A 15 -18.27 -10.39 7.06
N TYR A 16 -19.00 -11.51 7.07
CA TYR A 16 -19.25 -12.33 5.87
C TYR A 16 -19.98 -11.67 4.68
N PRO A 17 -20.93 -10.72 4.84
CA PRO A 17 -21.47 -10.00 3.67
C PRO A 17 -20.56 -8.87 3.19
N THR A 18 -19.60 -8.44 4.02
CA THR A 18 -18.73 -7.29 3.78
C THR A 18 -17.46 -7.68 3.02
N SER A 19 -16.98 -8.91 3.22
CA SER A 19 -15.84 -9.49 2.50
C SER A 19 -16.12 -9.73 1.02
N GLU A 20 -17.31 -10.22 0.64
CA GLU A 20 -17.67 -10.42 -0.78
C GLU A 20 -17.61 -9.11 -1.58
N LEU A 21 -18.00 -7.98 -0.98
CA LEU A 21 -17.93 -6.67 -1.60
C LEU A 21 -16.48 -6.26 -1.90
N LEU A 22 -15.56 -6.61 -0.99
CA LEU A 22 -14.15 -6.29 -1.11
C LEU A 22 -13.48 -7.08 -2.24
N PHE A 23 -13.79 -8.37 -2.38
CA PHE A 23 -13.19 -9.24 -3.40
C PHE A 23 -13.86 -9.17 -4.77
N SER A 24 -15.09 -8.64 -4.86
CA SER A 24 -15.80 -8.45 -6.14
C SER A 24 -15.46 -7.13 -6.84
N ARG A 25 -14.67 -6.26 -6.19
CA ARG A 25 -14.34 -4.92 -6.69
C ARG A 25 -12.85 -4.77 -6.93
N LYS A 26 -12.52 -3.95 -7.92
CA LYS A 26 -11.16 -3.45 -8.14
C LYS A 26 -11.05 -2.03 -7.60
N TYR A 27 -9.85 -1.66 -7.16
CA TYR A 27 -9.52 -0.28 -6.77
C TYR A 27 -10.43 0.25 -5.67
N VAL A 28 -10.57 -0.54 -4.60
CA VAL A 28 -11.33 -0.15 -3.42
C VAL A 28 -10.58 0.95 -2.68
N PRO A 29 -11.22 2.11 -2.40
CA PRO A 29 -10.60 3.19 -1.65
C PRO A 29 -10.28 2.79 -0.20
N CYS A 30 -9.05 3.08 0.22
CA CYS A 30 -8.57 2.82 1.56
C CYS A 30 -7.50 3.84 1.99
N ILE A 31 -7.10 3.76 3.24
CA ILE A 31 -5.95 4.43 3.80
C ILE A 31 -4.95 3.37 4.23
N CYS A 32 -3.72 3.48 3.73
CA CYS A 32 -2.60 2.65 4.16
C CYS A 32 -1.86 3.38 5.28
N ARG A 33 -1.68 2.70 6.41
CA ARG A 33 -0.93 3.15 7.58
C ARG A 33 0.21 2.18 7.83
N ILE A 34 1.44 2.66 7.71
CA ILE A 34 2.63 1.83 7.76
C ILE A 34 3.61 2.42 8.78
N ASP A 35 4.10 1.54 9.64
CA ASP A 35 5.27 1.74 10.50
C ASP A 35 6.23 0.55 10.30
N ASN A 36 7.34 0.49 11.05
CA ASN A 36 8.38 -0.53 10.88
C ASN A 36 7.84 -1.97 10.95
N ASP A 37 6.93 -2.23 11.90
CA ASP A 37 6.47 -3.59 12.23
C ASP A 37 4.98 -3.81 11.92
N LEU A 38 4.28 -2.78 11.45
CA LEU A 38 2.83 -2.80 11.25
C LEU A 38 2.44 -2.09 9.96
N PHE A 39 1.74 -2.80 9.08
CA PHE A 39 1.06 -2.23 7.92
C PHE A 39 -0.42 -2.56 8.01
N GLU A 40 -1.23 -1.53 8.20
CA GLU A 40 -2.68 -1.59 8.27
C GLU A 40 -3.33 -0.95 7.04
N ILE A 41 -4.41 -1.58 6.58
CA ILE A 41 -5.31 -1.03 5.56
C ILE A 41 -6.66 -0.80 6.24
N VAL A 42 -7.12 0.45 6.17
CA VAL A 42 -8.42 0.88 6.69
C VAL A 42 -9.27 1.37 5.53
N PHE A 43 -10.50 0.88 5.40
CA PHE A 43 -11.37 1.28 4.28
C PHE A 43 -12.14 2.55 4.61
N THR A 44 -12.36 3.38 3.60
CA THR A 44 -13.11 4.65 3.73
C THR A 44 -14.56 4.54 3.26
N LEU A 45 -14.96 3.40 2.71
CA LEU A 45 -16.34 3.12 2.34
C LEU A 45 -17.15 2.75 3.59
N ASP A 46 -18.28 3.40 3.82
CA ASP A 46 -19.15 3.20 5.01
C ASP A 46 -19.43 1.73 5.34
N ARG A 47 -19.61 0.87 4.33
CA ARG A 47 -19.89 -0.56 4.54
C ARG A 47 -18.68 -1.38 4.99
N LEU A 48 -17.48 -0.85 4.79
CA LEU A 48 -16.19 -1.47 5.09
C LEU A 48 -15.43 -0.74 6.23
N GLU A 49 -15.97 0.34 6.78
CA GLU A 49 -15.24 1.24 7.71
C GLU A 49 -14.72 0.54 8.98
N ASN A 50 -15.42 -0.51 9.43
CA ASN A 50 -15.05 -1.31 10.60
C ASN A 50 -14.08 -2.45 10.24
N LEU A 51 -13.84 -2.68 8.95
CA LEU A 51 -12.91 -3.69 8.48
C LEU A 51 -11.49 -3.10 8.44
N LYS A 52 -10.59 -3.78 9.13
CA LYS A 52 -9.16 -3.49 9.14
C LYS A 52 -8.39 -4.72 8.69
N LEU A 53 -7.47 -4.53 7.75
CA LEU A 53 -6.60 -5.61 7.29
C LEU A 53 -5.17 -5.32 7.73
N ILE A 54 -4.45 -6.38 8.09
CA ILE A 54 -3.04 -6.32 8.47
C ILE A 54 -2.23 -7.05 7.41
N VAL A 55 -1.31 -6.32 6.79
CA VAL A 55 -0.38 -6.84 5.79
C VAL A 55 0.83 -7.44 6.50
N LYS A 56 1.28 -8.59 6.00
CA LYS A 56 2.42 -9.37 6.49
C LYS A 56 3.55 -9.35 5.45
N ASP A 57 4.76 -9.59 5.94
CA ASP A 57 5.98 -9.73 5.15
C ASP A 57 6.26 -8.54 4.22
N PHE A 58 5.86 -7.34 4.65
CA PHE A 58 6.12 -6.09 3.94
C PHE A 58 7.50 -5.52 4.27
N ASN A 59 8.04 -4.72 3.36
CA ASN A 59 9.29 -3.99 3.56
C ASN A 59 9.05 -2.49 3.41
N ILE A 60 9.09 -1.76 4.52
CA ILE A 60 8.88 -0.31 4.52
C ILE A 60 9.88 0.44 3.64
N LYS A 61 11.10 -0.08 3.43
CA LYS A 61 12.08 0.57 2.54
C LYS A 61 11.68 0.47 1.08
N ILE A 62 11.01 -0.62 0.67
CA ILE A 62 10.45 -0.77 -0.68
C ILE A 62 9.23 0.15 -0.81
N LEU A 63 8.30 0.10 0.15
CA LEU A 63 7.12 0.98 0.15
C LEU A 63 7.49 2.46 0.20
N GLY A 64 8.58 2.80 0.87
CA GLY A 64 9.15 4.15 0.95
C GLY A 64 9.61 4.73 -0.39
N GLN A 65 9.80 3.87 -1.41
CA GLN A 65 10.08 4.34 -2.76
C GLN A 65 8.83 4.91 -3.44
N TYR A 66 7.64 4.50 -2.98
CA TYR A 66 6.36 4.93 -3.53
C TYR A 66 5.70 5.98 -2.64
N ALA A 67 5.95 5.99 -1.34
CA ALA A 67 5.39 6.99 -0.44
C ALA A 67 6.44 7.51 0.53
N ALA A 68 6.62 8.83 0.56
CA ALA A 68 7.60 9.47 1.42
C ALA A 68 7.45 9.04 2.89
N ILE A 69 8.56 8.58 3.47
CA ILE A 69 8.64 8.16 4.86
C ILE A 69 8.76 9.42 5.74
N ALA A 70 7.73 9.68 6.55
CA ALA A 70 7.73 10.74 7.54
C ALA A 70 8.70 10.41 8.70
N VAL A 71 9.39 11.44 9.19
CA VAL A 71 10.33 11.35 10.33
C VAL A 71 9.65 11.74 11.66
N GLY A 72 8.38 12.14 11.62
CA GLY A 72 7.56 12.48 12.80
C GLY A 72 6.09 12.17 12.58
N GLY A 73 5.38 11.80 13.65
CA GLY A 73 4.00 11.30 13.60
C GLY A 73 3.89 9.89 14.16
N VAL A 74 2.66 9.39 14.30
CA VAL A 74 2.40 8.00 14.77
C VAL A 74 2.74 6.98 13.68
N TRP A 75 2.52 7.34 12.40
CA TRP A 75 2.79 6.49 11.25
C TRP A 75 3.93 7.05 10.42
N LYS A 76 4.79 6.16 9.92
CA LYS A 76 5.87 6.51 9.00
C LYS A 76 5.36 6.78 7.59
N ILE A 77 4.34 6.05 7.16
CA ILE A 77 3.61 6.33 5.93
C ILE A 77 2.12 6.31 6.27
N GLU A 78 1.42 7.38 5.96
CA GLU A 78 -0.04 7.42 5.92
C GLU A 78 -0.47 8.01 4.58
N ARG A 79 -1.17 7.23 3.76
CA ARG A 79 -1.58 7.64 2.41
C ARG A 79 -2.96 7.12 2.05
N GLU A 80 -3.71 7.97 1.35
CA GLU A 80 -4.87 7.51 0.59
C GLU A 80 -4.39 6.56 -0.51
N ALA A 81 -5.14 5.47 -0.68
CA ALA A 81 -4.76 4.37 -1.55
C ALA A 81 -5.98 3.76 -2.26
N LEU A 82 -5.72 3.10 -3.37
CA LEU A 82 -6.66 2.20 -4.04
C LEU A 82 -6.08 0.79 -4.02
N ILE A 83 -6.89 -0.18 -3.60
CA ILE A 83 -6.45 -1.57 -3.48
C ILE A 83 -7.36 -2.54 -4.22
N THR A 84 -6.76 -3.54 -4.86
CA THR A 84 -7.47 -4.72 -5.38
C THR A 84 -6.94 -5.95 -4.64
N LEU A 85 -7.85 -6.76 -4.10
CA LEU A 85 -7.50 -7.95 -3.32
C LEU A 85 -8.06 -9.21 -3.98
N ARG A 86 -7.39 -10.34 -3.73
CA ARG A 86 -7.82 -11.67 -4.20
C ARG A 86 -7.50 -12.71 -3.14
N PHE A 87 -8.32 -13.76 -3.03
CA PHE A 87 -7.91 -14.96 -2.30
C PHE A 87 -6.77 -15.66 -3.03
N ASP A 88 -5.77 -16.12 -2.29
CA ASP A 88 -4.75 -16.99 -2.85
C ASP A 88 -5.42 -18.32 -3.30
N PRO A 89 -5.21 -18.76 -4.55
CA PRO A 89 -5.85 -19.96 -5.09
C PRO A 89 -5.34 -21.27 -4.43
N LEU A 90 -4.19 -21.23 -3.79
CA LEU A 90 -3.54 -22.35 -3.11
C LEU A 90 -3.75 -22.31 -1.59
N ASP A 91 -4.04 -21.14 -1.02
CA ASP A 91 -4.27 -20.94 0.42
C ASP A 91 -5.42 -19.96 0.69
N SER A 92 -6.62 -20.48 0.98
CA SER A 92 -7.79 -19.64 1.29
C SER A 92 -7.65 -18.78 2.55
N GLN A 93 -6.62 -19.02 3.37
CA GLN A 93 -6.29 -18.17 4.53
C GLN A 93 -5.38 -17.01 4.16
N LYS A 94 -4.91 -16.93 2.91
CA LYS A 94 -4.12 -15.82 2.41
C LYS A 94 -4.92 -15.00 1.42
N ILE A 95 -4.75 -13.69 1.55
CA ILE A 95 -5.28 -12.70 0.64
C ILE A 95 -4.09 -11.97 0.04
N GLU A 96 -4.05 -11.90 -1.27
CA GLU A 96 -3.02 -11.23 -2.05
C GLU A 96 -3.45 -9.80 -2.39
N ILE A 97 -2.48 -8.90 -2.42
CA ILE A 97 -2.64 -7.55 -2.94
C ILE A 97 -2.28 -7.61 -4.43
N ILE A 98 -3.27 -7.46 -5.30
CA ILE A 98 -3.08 -7.52 -6.76
C ILE A 98 -2.73 -6.14 -7.31
N ASP A 99 -3.41 -5.11 -6.83
CA ASP A 99 -3.11 -3.74 -7.19
C ASP A 99 -3.03 -2.89 -5.92
N LEU A 100 -2.07 -1.99 -5.86
CA LEU A 100 -1.94 -0.97 -4.84
C LEU A 100 -1.48 0.32 -5.51
N ALA A 101 -2.32 1.34 -5.50
CA ALA A 101 -1.94 2.70 -5.88
C ALA A 101 -1.97 3.62 -4.67
N PHE A 102 -1.01 4.52 -4.59
CA PHE A 102 -1.02 5.63 -3.63
C PHE A 102 -1.44 6.91 -4.33
N PHE A 103 -2.04 7.82 -3.56
CA PHE A 103 -2.32 9.18 -4.00
C PHE A 103 -1.25 10.13 -3.46
N ASP A 104 -0.74 10.98 -4.33
CA ASP A 104 0.07 12.14 -3.98
C ASP A 104 -0.58 13.41 -4.52
N LEU A 105 -0.47 14.51 -3.77
CA LEU A 105 -1.14 15.77 -4.11
C LEU A 105 -0.59 16.41 -5.39
N PHE A 106 0.66 16.15 -5.74
CA PHE A 106 1.33 16.73 -6.90
C PHE A 106 1.30 15.79 -8.11
N ALA A 107 1.40 14.48 -7.89
CA ALA A 107 1.43 13.48 -8.96
C ALA A 107 0.08 12.83 -9.27
N GLY A 108 -0.90 12.93 -8.37
CA GLY A 108 -2.14 12.17 -8.44
C GLY A 108 -1.94 10.70 -8.05
N TRP A 109 -2.67 9.81 -8.72
CA TRP A 109 -2.59 8.36 -8.46
C TRP A 109 -1.44 7.71 -9.21
N PHE A 110 -0.66 6.90 -8.51
CA PHE A 110 0.42 6.10 -9.10
C PHE A 110 0.47 4.71 -8.46
N TRP A 111 0.88 3.72 -9.24
CA TRP A 111 0.91 2.33 -8.81
C TRP A 111 2.20 2.06 -8.03
N ALA A 112 2.06 1.42 -6.87
CA ALA A 112 3.16 0.74 -6.18
C ALA A 112 3.18 -0.75 -6.52
N ILE A 113 1.99 -1.35 -6.68
CA ILE A 113 1.81 -2.73 -7.12
C ILE A 113 0.78 -2.73 -8.24
N LYS A 114 1.10 -3.44 -9.32
CA LYS A 114 0.21 -3.64 -10.47
C LYS A 114 0.26 -5.10 -10.88
N ASP A 115 -0.92 -5.71 -11.02
CA ASP A 115 -1.06 -7.12 -11.43
C ASP A 115 -0.23 -8.11 -10.57
N GLY A 116 -0.04 -7.79 -9.29
CA GLY A 116 0.68 -8.59 -8.29
C GLY A 116 2.17 -8.31 -8.17
N GLU A 117 2.72 -7.42 -9.01
CA GLU A 117 4.15 -7.10 -9.04
C GLU A 117 4.39 -5.63 -8.67
N PHE A 118 5.52 -5.37 -8.00
CA PHE A 118 5.95 -4.00 -7.75
C PHE A 118 6.27 -3.31 -9.07
N THR A 119 5.80 -2.07 -9.23
CA THR A 119 6.00 -1.30 -10.47
C THR A 119 7.34 -0.59 -10.48
N GLU A 120 7.85 -0.32 -11.67
CA GLU A 120 9.02 0.57 -11.85
C GLU A 120 8.62 2.05 -11.84
N ASP A 121 7.32 2.35 -11.88
CA ASP A 121 6.73 3.70 -11.92
C ASP A 121 6.98 4.45 -10.60
N TYR A 122 8.08 5.17 -10.60
CA TYR A 122 8.59 5.95 -9.49
C TYR A 122 8.42 7.44 -9.79
N VAL A 123 7.56 8.16 -9.03
CA VAL A 123 7.31 9.60 -9.26
C VAL A 123 8.25 10.51 -8.44
N GLY A 124 9.16 9.95 -7.64
CA GLY A 124 10.04 10.74 -6.76
C GLY A 124 11.45 11.07 -7.28
N LYS A 125 11.87 10.62 -8.47
CA LYS A 125 13.32 10.65 -8.84
C LYS A 125 13.68 11.94 -9.47
N ASP A 126 12.78 12.45 -10.29
CA ASP A 126 13.11 13.63 -11.06
C ASP A 126 13.24 14.83 -10.13
N ASP A 127 12.33 15.09 -9.21
CA ASP A 127 12.40 16.37 -8.49
C ASP A 127 13.42 16.42 -7.34
N GLU A 128 13.53 15.38 -6.49
CA GLU A 128 14.50 15.43 -5.38
C GLU A 128 15.95 15.19 -5.84
N GLU A 129 16.18 14.35 -6.86
CA GLU A 129 17.51 14.09 -7.40
C GLU A 129 17.98 15.27 -8.28
N LEU A 130 17.08 15.95 -9.01
CA LEU A 130 17.38 17.22 -9.69
C LEU A 130 17.55 18.40 -8.72
N LEU A 131 16.74 18.50 -7.65
CA LEU A 131 16.91 19.53 -6.62
C LEU A 131 18.24 19.36 -5.88
N ASN A 132 18.61 18.13 -5.49
CA ASN A 132 19.89 17.86 -4.85
C ASN A 132 21.08 18.11 -5.80
N ALA A 133 20.96 17.77 -7.08
CA ALA A 133 21.97 18.08 -8.10
C ALA A 133 22.09 19.59 -8.42
N ALA A 134 21.00 20.35 -8.29
CA ALA A 134 20.99 21.80 -8.51
C ALA A 134 21.46 22.61 -7.28
N VAL A 135 21.25 22.10 -6.07
CA VAL A 135 21.56 22.81 -4.81
C VAL A 135 22.96 22.47 -4.28
N TYR A 136 23.49 21.28 -4.55
CA TYR A 136 24.85 20.88 -4.20
C TYR A 136 25.64 20.42 -5.43
N PRO A 137 26.10 21.33 -6.30
CA PRO A 137 27.14 20.96 -7.25
C PRO A 137 28.38 20.61 -6.42
N LEU A 138 28.74 19.31 -6.45
CA LEU A 138 29.99 18.70 -6.01
C LEU A 138 31.02 19.72 -5.51
N GLN A 139 31.14 19.85 -4.18
CA GLN A 139 32.36 20.38 -3.59
C GLN A 139 33.44 19.31 -3.77
N GLU A 140 34.41 19.60 -4.64
CA GLU A 140 35.68 18.86 -4.74
C GLU A 140 36.44 18.82 -3.41
#